data_AF-A0A087LYS1-F1
#
_entry.id   AF-A0A087LYS1-F1
#
_cell.length_a   1.000
_cell.length_b   1.000
_cell.length_c   1.000
_cell.angle_alpha   90.00
_cell.angle_beta   90.00
_cell.angle_gamma   90.00
#
_symmetry.space_group_name_H-M   'P 1'
#
loop_
_entity.id
_entity.type
_entity.pdbx_description
1 polymer ?
#
loop_
_entity_poly.entity_id
_entity_poly.type
_entity_poly.pdbx_seq_one_letter_code
_entity_poly.pdbx_strand_id
1 'polypeptide(L)' 'MRLLALVFAEFVGMFIDDEFLAVALLAVVGFAAVLAFFVHAPAFLVGVALLAGCLIVLVASAVKGIRRG' A
#
# COMPACT_ATOMS: atom_id res chain seq x y z
N MET A 1 29.26 -15.15 -8.99
CA MET A 1 28.55 -15.52 -7.74
C MET A 1 27.95 -14.33 -6.99
N ARG A 2 28.56 -13.12 -7.02
CA ARG A 2 27.99 -11.92 -6.36
C ARG A 2 26.78 -11.31 -7.10
N LEU A 3 26.71 -11.40 -8.43
CA LEU A 3 25.59 -10.89 -9.24
C LEU A 3 24.27 -11.61 -8.96
N LEU A 4 24.30 -12.95 -8.91
CA LEU A 4 23.11 -13.76 -8.57
C LEU A 4 22.61 -13.46 -7.15
N ALA A 5 23.52 -13.29 -6.19
CA ALA A 5 23.14 -12.92 -4.82
C ALA A 5 22.54 -11.51 -4.74
N LEU A 6 23.02 -10.56 -5.55
CA LEU A 6 22.47 -9.20 -5.62
C LEU A 6 21.06 -9.19 -6.22
N VAL A 7 20.84 -9.91 -7.32
CA VAL A 7 19.53 -10.02 -7.97
C VAL A 7 18.51 -10.68 -7.04
N PHE A 8 18.89 -11.74 -6.32
CA PHE A 8 18.02 -12.38 -5.34
C PHE A 8 17.70 -11.46 -4.15
N ALA A 9 18.67 -10.69 -3.66
CA ALA A 9 18.44 -9.71 -2.59
C ALA A 9 17.47 -8.60 -3.03
N GLU A 10 17.61 -8.11 -4.26
CA GLU A 10 16.70 -7.10 -4.83
C GLU A 10 15.27 -7.64 -4.99
N PHE A 11 15.15 -8.88 -5.51
CA PHE A 11 13.85 -9.55 -5.66
C PHE A 11 13.17 -9.76 -4.31
N VAL A 12 13.90 -10.26 -3.31
CA VAL A 12 13.37 -10.48 -1.96
C VAL A 12 12.99 -9.15 -1.29
N GLY A 13 13.78 -8.09 -1.49
CA GLY A 13 13.44 -6.74 -1.04
C GLY A 13 12.14 -6.23 -1.66
N MET A 14 11.95 -6.43 -2.97
CA MET A 14 10.72 -6.04 -3.67
C MET A 14 9.49 -6.80 -3.17
N PHE A 15 9.60 -8.12 -2.96
CA PHE A 15 8.50 -8.94 -2.42
C PHE A 15 8.10 -8.52 -0.99
N ILE A 16 9.08 -8.20 -0.14
CA ILE A 16 8.84 -7.76 1.25
C ILE A 16 8.18 -6.38 1.28
N ASP A 17 8.58 -5.47 0.38
CA ASP A 17 7.93 -4.17 0.26
C ASP A 17 6.50 -4.30 -0.28
N ASP A 18 6.23 -5.24 -1.18
CA ASP A 18 4.89 -5.53 -1.71
C ASP A 18 3.94 -6.14 -0.66
N GLU A 19 4.45 -6.98 0.25
CA GLU A 19 3.65 -7.51 1.37
C GLU A 19 3.16 -6.36 2.29
N PHE A 20 4.05 -5.43 2.64
CA PHE A 20 3.68 -4.24 3.41
C PHE A 20 2.67 -3.36 2.67
N LEU A 21 2.81 -3.24 1.35
CA LEU A 21 1.87 -2.51 0.52
C LEU A 21 0.48 -3.16 0.53
N ALA A 22 0.44 -4.49 0.45
CA ALA A 22 -0.79 -5.26 0.51
C ALA A 22 -1.50 -5.07 1.86
N VAL A 23 -0.76 -5.11 2.98
CA VAL A 23 -1.32 -4.86 4.32
C VAL A 23 -1.84 -3.43 4.44
N ALA A 24 -1.11 -2.44 3.90
CA ALA A 24 -1.55 -1.04 3.90
C ALA A 24 -2.85 -0.85 3.10
N LEU A 25 -2.98 -1.48 1.93
CA LEU A 25 -4.21 -1.48 1.15
C LEU A 25 -5.36 -2.18 1.88
N LEU A 26 -5.08 -3.32 2.53
CA LEU A 26 -6.07 -4.02 3.36
C LEU A 26 -6.60 -3.12 4.48
N ALA A 27 -5.73 -2.34 5.12
CA ALA A 27 -6.11 -1.37 6.14
C ALA A 27 -6.98 -0.24 5.57
N VAL A 28 -6.64 0.30 4.38
CA VAL A 28 -7.44 1.34 3.70
C VAL A 28 -8.83 0.81 3.35
N VAL A 29 -8.92 -0.40 2.79
CA VAL A 29 -10.20 -1.03 2.45
C VAL A 29 -11.02 -1.34 3.71
N GLY A 30 -10.38 -1.84 4.76
CA GLY A 30 -11.02 -2.09 6.05
C GLY A 30 -11.58 -0.80 6.66
N PHE A 31 -10.82 0.29 6.63
CA PHE A 31 -11.27 1.60 7.09
C PHE A 31 -12.48 2.11 6.29
N ALA A 32 -12.44 1.97 4.97
CA ALA A 32 -13.56 2.33 4.11
C ALA A 32 -14.80 1.46 4.35
N ALA A 33 -14.62 0.16 4.60
CA ALA A 33 -15.70 -0.74 4.96
C ALA A 33 -16.36 -0.32 6.29
N VAL A 34 -15.57 0.09 7.29
CA VAL A 34 -16.12 0.63 8.54
C VAL A 34 -16.91 1.92 8.28
N LEU A 35 -16.40 2.83 7.46
CA LEU A 35 -17.13 4.05 7.09
C LEU A 35 -18.45 3.75 6.37
N ALA A 36 -18.47 2.75 5.49
CA ALA A 36 -19.65 2.36 4.73
C ALA A 36 -20.70 1.65 5.60
N PHE A 37 -20.29 0.62 6.36
CA PHE A 37 -21.20 -0.29 7.03
C PHE A 37 -21.52 0.08 8.48
N PHE A 38 -20.61 0.74 9.20
CA PHE A 38 -20.85 1.14 10.59
C PHE A 38 -21.29 2.60 10.70
N VAL A 39 -20.63 3.50 9.96
CA VAL A 39 -20.88 4.95 10.05
C VAL A 39 -21.99 5.40 9.08
N HIS A 40 -22.38 4.54 8.12
CA HIS A 40 -23.37 4.87 7.09
C HIS A 40 -23.04 6.17 6.35
N ALA A 41 -21.75 6.44 6.15
CA ALA A 41 -21.29 7.63 5.46
C ALA A 41 -21.81 7.64 4.01
N PRO A 42 -22.07 8.82 3.43
CA PRO A 42 -22.55 8.89 2.05
C PRO A 42 -21.51 8.29 1.10
N ALA A 43 -21.99 7.54 0.10
CA ALA A 43 -21.15 6.74 -0.81
C ALA A 43 -20.02 7.55 -1.45
N PHE A 44 -20.25 8.83 -1.74
CA PHE A 44 -19.24 9.74 -2.27
C PHE A 44 -18.04 9.91 -1.32
N LEU A 45 -18.29 10.13 -0.02
CA LEU A 45 -17.22 10.28 0.98
C LEU A 45 -16.43 8.98 1.18
N VAL A 46 -17.10 7.84 1.17
CA VAL A 46 -16.43 6.52 1.24
C VAL A 46 -15.53 6.30 0.02
N GLY A 47 -16.03 6.63 -1.17
CA GLY A 47 -15.27 6.54 -2.41
C GLY A 47 -14.04 7.46 -2.40
N VAL A 48 -14.20 8.72 -1.97
CA VAL A 48 -13.08 9.67 -1.83
C VAL A 48 -12.06 9.16 -0.81
N ALA A 49 -12.50 8.62 0.33
CA ALA A 49 -11.61 8.07 1.35
C ALA A 49 -10.81 6.86 0.83
N LEU A 50 -11.42 5.96 0.07
CA LEU A 50 -10.73 4.85 -0.60
C LEU A 50 -9.69 5.35 -1.59
N LEU A 51 -10.09 6.27 -2.48
CA LEU A 51 -9.24 6.76 -3.55
C LEU A 51 -8.02 7.50 -2.97
N ALA A 52 -8.27 8.40 -2.01
CA ALA A 52 -7.22 9.12 -1.31
C ALA A 52 -6.31 8.18 -0.51
N GLY A 53 -6.88 7.20 0.20
CA GLY A 53 -6.11 6.21 0.95
C GLY A 53 -5.18 5.38 0.06
N CYS A 54 -5.68 4.90 -1.08
CA CYS A 54 -4.87 4.16 -2.07
C CYS A 54 -3.75 5.03 -2.65
N LEU A 55 -4.04 6.29 -2.99
CA LEU A 55 -3.04 7.24 -3.50
C LEU A 55 -1.94 7.52 -2.46
N ILE A 56 -2.31 7.73 -1.20
CA ILE A 56 -1.34 7.96 -0.12
C ILE A 56 -0.44 6.74 0.06
N VAL A 57 -1.00 5.53 0.08
CA VAL A 57 -0.24 4.28 0.21
C VAL A 57 0.71 4.09 -0.97
N LEU A 58 0.26 4.38 -2.20
CA LEU A 58 1.09 4.33 -3.40
C LEU A 58 2.25 5.31 -3.34
N VAL A 59 1.99 6.59 -3.01
CA VAL A 59 3.02 7.63 -2.91
C VAL A 59 4.00 7.30 -1.79
N ALA A 60 3.52 6.86 -0.63
CA ALA A 60 4.37 6.46 0.49
C ALA A 60 5.30 5.31 0.08
N SER A 61 4.79 4.32 -0.65
CA SER A 61 5.59 3.21 -1.17
C SER A 61 6.64 3.68 -2.18
N ALA A 62 6.26 4.51 -3.15
CA ALA A 62 7.17 5.06 -4.15
C ALA A 62 8.29 5.90 -3.51
N VAL A 63 7.97 6.76 -2.53
CA VAL A 63 8.96 7.56 -1.79
C VAL A 63 9.90 6.67 -0.99
N LYS A 64 9.39 5.59 -0.38
CA LYS A 64 10.21 4.64 0.38
C LYS A 64 11.19 3.88 -0.53
N GLY A 65 10.76 3.51 -1.73
CA GLY A 65 11.61 2.93 -2.77
C GLY A 65 12.72 3.88 -3.22
N ILE A 66 12.39 5.16 -3.47
CA ILE A 66 13.38 6.19 -3.87
C ILE A 66 14.42 6.45 -2.76
N ARG A 67 14.02 6.42 -1.48
CA ARG A 67 14.95 6.66 -0.35
C ARG A 67 15.88 5.48 -0.05
N ARG A 68 15.60 4.30 -0.60
CA ARG A 68 16.42 3.09 -0.41
C ARG A 68 17.38 2.82 -1.58
N GLY A 69 17.16 3.47 -2.74
CA GLY A 69 18.00 3.38 -3.94
C GLY A 69 19.16 4.35 -3.96
#